data_AF-A0A957TYI8-F1
#
_entry.id   AF-A0A957TYI8-F1
#
_cell.length_a   1.000
_cell.length_b   1.000
_cell.length_c   1.000
_cell.angle_alpha   90.00
_cell.angle_beta   90.00
_cell.angle_gamma   90.00
#
_symmetry.space_group_name_H-M   'P 1'
#
loop_
_entity.id
_entity.type
_entity.pdbx_description
1 polymer ?
#
loop_
_entity_poly.entity_id
_entity_poly.type
_entity_poly.pdbx_seq_one_letter_code
_entity_poly.pdbx_strand_id
1 'polypeptide(L)'
;SKGRDIRAFVVGDETICAIYRDSAHWITNTARGGKSSNCPVTPDLNDLCVRAAKAVGGGVVAIDVLEDPDRGLLVNEVNYTMEFRNSIAPTGVNIPDRMVDFALRVAQDGWHTANGWTNGAPAYQPVSLSGGA
;
A
#
# COMPACT_ATOMS: atom_id res chain seq x y z
N SER A 1 5.47 -0.34 -21.75
CA SER A 1 4.55 -0.95 -20.76
C SER A 1 3.16 -0.99 -21.36
N LYS A 2 2.36 -2.03 -21.08
CA LYS A 2 0.90 -1.92 -21.21
C LYS A 2 0.51 -0.80 -20.24
N GLY A 3 -0.26 0.20 -20.67
CA GLY A 3 -0.55 1.43 -19.91
C GLY A 3 -1.39 1.20 -18.64
N ARG A 4 -0.90 0.38 -17.72
CA ARG A 4 -1.53 0.03 -16.47
C ARG A 4 -0.51 0.03 -15.34
N ASP A 5 -0.97 0.36 -14.15
CA ASP A 5 -0.24 0.18 -12.91
C ASP A 5 -1.05 -0.71 -11.96
N ILE A 6 -0.39 -1.18 -10.90
CA ILE A 6 -1.02 -1.92 -9.81
C ILE A 6 -1.12 -0.96 -8.63
N ARG A 7 -2.30 -0.85 -8.02
CA ARG A 7 -2.48 -0.25 -6.70
C ARG A 7 -2.78 -1.34 -5.69
N ALA A 8 -1.84 -1.59 -4.79
CA ALA A 8 -1.95 -2.54 -3.70
C ALA A 8 -2.27 -1.82 -2.38
N PHE A 9 -3.05 -2.45 -1.52
CA PHE A 9 -3.49 -1.89 -0.25
C PHE A 9 -2.90 -2.72 0.88
N VAL A 10 -2.06 -2.08 1.72
CA VAL A 10 -1.39 -2.72 2.84
C VAL A 10 -2.02 -2.24 4.15
N VAL A 11 -2.30 -3.18 5.04
CA VAL A 11 -2.81 -2.91 6.39
C VAL A 11 -1.96 -3.70 7.39
N GLY A 12 -1.11 -2.99 8.11
CA GLY A 12 -0.12 -3.58 9.01
C GLY A 12 0.92 -4.39 8.24
N ASP A 13 0.84 -5.70 8.37
CA ASP A 13 1.77 -6.68 7.81
C ASP A 13 1.23 -7.49 6.62
N GLU A 14 0.07 -7.10 6.08
CA GLU A 14 -0.60 -7.82 4.99
C GLU A 14 -1.00 -6.87 3.85
N THR A 15 -0.74 -7.29 2.61
CA THR A 15 -1.36 -6.71 1.43
C THR A 15 -2.75 -7.30 1.23
N ILE A 16 -3.77 -6.59 1.71
CA ILE A 16 -5.14 -7.12 1.84
C ILE A 16 -5.85 -7.27 0.49
N CYS A 17 -5.51 -6.45 -0.50
CA CYS A 17 -5.96 -6.58 -1.88
C CYS A 17 -5.14 -5.69 -2.83
N ALA A 18 -5.29 -5.90 -4.13
CA ALA A 18 -4.73 -5.04 -5.15
C ALA A 18 -5.68 -4.92 -6.35
N ILE A 19 -5.53 -3.82 -7.10
CA ILE A 19 -6.23 -3.60 -8.37
C ILE A 19 -5.25 -3.26 -9.47
N TYR A 20 -5.55 -3.70 -10.69
CA TYR A 20 -4.98 -3.06 -11.87
C TYR A 20 -5.75 -1.77 -12.14
N ARG A 21 -5.02 -0.70 -12.48
CA ARG A 21 -5.58 0.55 -12.98
C ARG A 21 -5.13 0.74 -14.42
N ASP A 22 -6.06 0.57 -15.35
CA ASP A 22 -5.80 0.79 -16.77
C ASP A 22 -6.07 2.25 -17.14
N SER A 23 -5.14 2.86 -17.88
CA SER A 23 -5.36 4.16 -18.51
C SER A 23 -5.07 4.10 -20.01
N ALA A 24 -5.94 4.72 -20.81
CA ALA A 24 -5.69 4.90 -22.24
C ALA A 24 -4.54 5.91 -22.50
N HIS A 25 -4.09 6.64 -21.47
CA HIS A 25 -3.05 7.66 -21.52
C HIS A 25 -2.10 7.53 -20.33
N TRP A 26 -0.81 7.84 -20.54
CA TRP A 26 0.27 7.71 -19.56
C TRP A 26 0.16 8.57 -18.28
N ILE A 27 -0.88 9.40 -18.14
CA ILE A 27 -1.17 10.19 -16.92
C ILE A 27 -2.35 9.53 -16.19
N THR A 28 -2.08 8.91 -15.04
CA THR A 28 -3.02 8.09 -14.24
C THR A 28 -3.74 8.86 -13.12
N ASN A 29 -4.13 10.11 -13.34
CA ASN A 29 -5.05 10.79 -12.43
C ASN A 29 -6.50 10.35 -12.70
N THR A 30 -7.12 9.70 -11.72
CA THR A 30 -8.46 9.08 -11.73
C THR A 30 -9.64 10.06 -11.83
N ALA A 31 -9.49 11.17 -12.55
CA ALA A 31 -10.59 12.11 -12.85
C ALA A 31 -11.32 11.78 -14.16
N ARG A 32 -10.86 10.76 -14.93
CA ARG A 32 -11.36 10.48 -16.30
C ARG A 32 -11.58 8.99 -16.61
N GLY A 33 -12.28 8.26 -15.73
CA GLY A 33 -12.86 6.96 -16.09
C GLY A 33 -11.88 5.80 -16.27
N GLY A 34 -10.76 5.81 -15.53
CA GLY A 34 -9.86 4.65 -15.45
C GLY A 34 -10.62 3.43 -14.93
N LYS A 35 -10.44 2.28 -15.60
CA LYS A 35 -11.08 1.03 -15.19
C LYS A 35 -10.20 0.34 -14.15
N SER A 36 -10.81 -0.06 -13.04
CA SER A 36 -10.17 -0.93 -12.05
C SER A 36 -10.63 -2.37 -12.25
N SER A 37 -9.70 -3.31 -12.12
CA SER A 37 -10.00 -4.74 -12.08
C SER A 37 -9.19 -5.42 -10.99
N ASN A 38 -9.64 -6.59 -10.53
CA ASN A 38 -8.93 -7.34 -9.50
C ASN A 38 -7.51 -7.69 -9.95
N CYS A 39 -6.52 -7.35 -9.12
CA CYS A 39 -5.16 -7.87 -9.24
C CYS A 39 -4.97 -8.89 -8.11
N PRO A 40 -4.83 -10.20 -8.42
CA PRO A 40 -4.52 -11.19 -7.40
C PRO A 40 -3.23 -10.83 -6.66
N VAL A 41 -3.29 -10.82 -5.33
CA VAL A 41 -2.11 -10.59 -4.51
C VAL A 41 -1.26 -11.87 -4.51
N THR A 42 -0.20 -11.87 -5.33
CA THR A 42 0.79 -12.95 -5.33
C THR A 42 1.70 -12.86 -4.11
N PRO A 43 2.41 -13.94 -3.73
CA PRO A 43 3.42 -13.88 -2.67
C PRO A 43 4.46 -12.79 -2.90
N ASP A 44 4.92 -12.62 -4.14
CA ASP A 44 5.93 -11.61 -4.51
C ASP A 44 5.39 -10.18 -4.39
N LEU A 45 4.14 -9.95 -4.80
CA LEU A 45 3.50 -8.64 -4.64
C LEU A 45 3.30 -8.32 -3.17
N ASN A 46 2.84 -9.29 -2.37
CA ASN A 46 2.68 -9.11 -0.93
C ASN A 46 4.01 -8.77 -0.25
N ASP A 47 5.07 -9.54 -0.51
CA ASP A 47 6.39 -9.29 0.06
C ASP A 47 6.89 -7.89 -0.30
N LEU A 48 6.83 -7.51 -1.57
CA LEU A 48 7.27 -6.20 -2.04
C LEU A 48 6.50 -5.06 -1.35
N CYS A 49 5.17 -5.14 -1.33
CA CYS A 49 4.32 -4.09 -0.77
C CYS A 49 4.44 -3.98 0.76
N VAL A 50 4.53 -5.10 1.47
CA VAL A 50 4.75 -5.09 2.93
C VAL A 50 6.14 -4.52 3.27
N ARG A 51 7.18 -4.87 2.51
CA ARG A 51 8.51 -4.26 2.70
C ARG A 51 8.50 -2.77 2.42
N ALA A 52 7.80 -2.32 1.37
CA ALA A 52 7.66 -0.90 1.05
C ALA A 52 6.92 -0.14 2.17
N ALA A 53 5.83 -0.71 2.69
CA ALA A 53 5.09 -0.13 3.82
C ALA A 53 5.98 -0.04 5.07
N LYS A 54 6.69 -1.12 5.43
CA LYS A 54 7.61 -1.13 6.60
C LYS A 54 8.74 -0.13 6.45
N ALA A 55 9.29 0.04 5.24
CA ALA A 55 10.35 1.01 4.97
C ALA A 55 9.93 2.46 5.25
N VAL A 56 8.63 2.75 5.22
CA VAL A 56 8.06 4.07 5.52
C VAL A 56 7.32 4.13 6.87
N GLY A 57 7.55 3.15 7.76
CA GLY A 57 7.02 3.13 9.12
C GLY A 57 5.78 2.25 9.34
N GLY A 58 5.25 1.62 8.29
CA GLY A 58 4.09 0.73 8.35
C GLY A 58 2.75 1.48 8.38
N GLY A 59 1.74 0.82 8.92
CA GLY A 59 0.39 1.34 9.07
C GLY A 59 -0.55 0.89 7.95
N VAL A 60 -1.37 1.84 7.51
CA VAL A 60 -2.34 1.64 6.44
C VAL A 60 -1.91 2.51 5.26
N VAL A 61 -1.49 1.89 4.16
CA VAL A 61 -0.95 2.59 2.99
C VAL A 61 -1.40 1.94 1.69
N ALA A 62 -1.44 2.74 0.62
CA ALA A 62 -1.55 2.24 -0.74
C ALA A 62 -0.19 2.31 -1.44
N ILE A 63 0.21 1.23 -2.11
CA ILE A 63 1.47 1.13 -2.85
C ILE A 63 1.14 1.07 -4.34
N ASP A 64 1.71 1.99 -5.11
CA ASP A 64 1.63 1.96 -6.56
C ASP A 64 2.85 1.21 -7.10
N VAL A 65 2.59 0.18 -7.92
CA VAL A 65 3.59 -0.75 -8.44
C VAL A 65 3.52 -0.77 -9.97
N LEU A 66 4.68 -0.75 -10.61
CA LEU A 66 4.84 -0.88 -12.05
C LEU A 66 5.37 -2.28 -12.40
N GLU A 67 4.87 -2.84 -13.49
CA GLU A 67 5.38 -4.08 -14.08
C GLU A 67 6.46 -3.73 -15.12
N ASP A 68 7.70 -4.14 -14.86
CA ASP A 68 8.83 -4.03 -15.78
C ASP A 68 9.21 -5.40 -16.35
N PRO A 69 9.34 -5.56 -17.69
CA PRO A 69 9.64 -6.86 -18.30
C PRO A 69 10.95 -7.50 -17.86
N ASP A 70 11.96 -6.69 -17.51
CA ASP A 70 13.31 -7.16 -17.20
C ASP A 70 13.57 -7.16 -15.69
N ARG A 71 13.00 -6.19 -14.96
CA ARG A 71 13.24 -5.97 -13.52
C ARG A 71 12.13 -6.51 -12.63
N GLY A 72 10.99 -6.92 -13.19
CA GLY A 72 9.84 -7.40 -12.42
C GLY A 72 9.03 -6.25 -11.80
N LEU A 73 8.56 -6.44 -10.58
CA LEU A 73 7.71 -5.48 -9.86
C LEU A 73 8.53 -4.34 -9.25
N LEU A 74 8.17 -3.09 -9.56
CA LEU A 74 8.87 -1.90 -9.08
C LEU A 74 7.91 -0.99 -8.30
N VAL A 75 8.29 -0.57 -7.10
CA VAL A 75 7.52 0.43 -6.33
C VAL A 75 7.70 1.80 -6.96
N ASN A 76 6.60 2.49 -7.24
CA ASN A 76 6.56 3.84 -7.79
C ASN A 76 6.24 4.89 -6.71
N GLU A 77 5.21 4.65 -5.89
CA GLU A 77 4.75 5.59 -4.86
C GLU A 77 4.17 4.87 -3.64
N VAL A 78 4.28 5.49 -2.46
CA VAL A 78 3.59 5.08 -1.23
C VAL A 78 2.67 6.20 -0.77
N ASN A 79 1.38 5.90 -0.62
CA ASN A 79 0.32 6.84 -0.32
C ASN A 79 -0.30 6.56 1.06
N TYR A 80 -0.23 7.52 1.99
CA TYR A 80 -0.87 7.40 3.32
C TYR A 80 -2.35 7.77 3.34
N THR A 81 -2.81 8.58 2.38
CA THR A 81 -4.23 8.91 2.21
C THR A 81 -4.78 8.10 1.06
N MET A 82 -5.22 6.88 1.37
CA MET A 82 -5.73 5.95 0.38
C MET A 82 -7.20 6.25 0.02
N GLU A 83 -7.48 6.46 -1.27
CA GLU A 83 -8.85 6.32 -1.79
C GLU A 83 -9.08 4.86 -2.21
N PHE A 84 -10.09 4.21 -1.62
CA PHE A 84 -10.37 2.78 -1.82
C PHE A 84 -11.77 2.47 -2.37
N ARG A 85 -12.60 3.50 -2.61
CA ARG A 85 -14.00 3.33 -3.04
C ARG A 85 -14.13 2.48 -4.31
N ASN A 86 -13.23 2.68 -5.26
CA ASN A 86 -13.25 1.98 -6.55
C ASN A 86 -12.52 0.61 -6.51
N SER A 87 -12.08 0.17 -5.32
CA SER A 87 -11.30 -1.05 -5.13
C SER A 87 -12.08 -2.15 -4.42
N ILE A 88 -13.10 -1.80 -3.63
CA ILE A 88 -13.91 -2.78 -2.87
C ILE A 88 -14.66 -3.70 -3.84
N ALA A 89 -15.40 -3.15 -4.80
CA ALA A 89 -16.21 -3.98 -5.71
C ALA A 89 -15.38 -4.94 -6.59
N PRO A 90 -14.23 -4.53 -7.19
CA PRO A 90 -13.39 -5.46 -7.94
C PRO A 90 -12.73 -6.54 -7.09
N THR A 91 -12.36 -6.23 -5.84
CA THR A 91 -11.58 -7.15 -4.99
C THR A 91 -12.45 -8.00 -4.06
N GLY A 92 -13.67 -7.56 -3.76
CA GLY A 92 -14.54 -8.15 -2.76
C GLY A 92 -14.08 -7.91 -1.31
N VAL A 93 -13.00 -7.15 -1.10
CA VAL A 93 -12.42 -6.93 0.24
C VAL A 93 -13.05 -5.73 0.90
N ASN A 94 -13.55 -5.92 2.14
CA ASN A 94 -14.04 -4.82 2.96
C ASN A 94 -12.88 -4.05 3.60
N ILE A 95 -12.27 -3.14 2.82
CA ILE A 95 -11.11 -2.35 3.24
C ILE A 95 -11.36 -1.53 4.52
N PRO A 96 -12.51 -0.84 4.70
CA PRO A 96 -12.85 -0.16 5.96
C PRO A 96 -12.78 -1.06 7.19
N ASP A 97 -13.37 -2.26 7.13
CA ASP A 97 -13.33 -3.20 8.27
C ASP A 97 -11.89 -3.58 8.59
N ARG A 98 -11.06 -3.89 7.59
CA ARG A 98 -9.64 -4.21 7.79
C ARG A 98 -8.88 -3.06 8.47
N MET A 99 -9.21 -1.81 8.14
CA MET A 99 -8.61 -0.63 8.77
C MET A 99 -9.05 -0.49 10.24
N VAL A 100 -10.32 -0.76 10.55
CA VAL A 100 -10.84 -0.75 11.93
C VAL A 100 -10.18 -1.85 12.75
N ASP A 101 -10.08 -3.06 12.22
CA ASP A 101 -9.40 -4.18 12.87
C ASP A 101 -7.94 -3.83 13.19
N PHE A 102 -7.24 -3.18 12.26
CA PHE A 102 -5.88 -2.71 12.50
C PHE A 102 -5.81 -1.65 13.61
N ALA A 103 -6.72 -0.67 13.61
CA ALA A 103 -6.76 0.34 14.66
C ALA A 103 -7.01 -0.27 16.05
N LEU A 104 -7.88 -1.30 16.13
CA LEU A 104 -8.13 -2.04 17.36
C LEU A 104 -6.89 -2.83 17.80
N ARG A 105 -6.19 -3.52 16.89
CA ARG A 105 -4.92 -4.19 17.19
C ARG A 105 -3.86 -3.21 17.69
N VAL A 106 -3.76 -2.02 17.11
CA VAL A 106 -2.83 -0.98 17.59
C VAL A 106 -3.18 -0.58 19.04
N ALA A 107 -4.46 -0.41 19.35
CA ALA A 107 -4.91 -0.05 20.69
C ALA A 107 -4.68 -1.15 21.73
N GLN A 108 -4.81 -2.42 21.32
CA GLN A 108 -4.71 -3.59 22.20
C GLN A 108 -3.25 -4.07 22.38
N ASP A 109 -2.52 -4.19 21.28
CA ASP A 109 -1.23 -4.89 21.22
C ASP A 109 -0.05 -3.94 20.92
N GLY A 110 -0.33 -2.68 20.61
CA GLY A 110 0.64 -1.66 20.27
C GLY A 110 1.03 -1.62 18.79
N TRP A 111 1.60 -0.48 18.37
CA TRP A 111 1.96 -0.19 16.97
C TRP A 111 2.87 -1.25 16.34
N HIS A 112 3.89 -1.70 17.07
CA HIS A 112 4.88 -2.66 16.54
C HIS A 112 4.24 -4.02 16.24
N THR A 113 3.44 -4.53 17.18
CA THR A 113 2.78 -5.83 17.05
C THR A 113 1.76 -5.80 15.92
N ALA A 114 0.95 -4.74 15.85
CA ALA A 114 -0.03 -4.57 14.79
C ALA A 114 0.60 -4.49 13.37
N ASN A 115 1.86 -4.04 13.28
CA ASN A 115 2.64 -4.00 12.05
C ASN A 115 3.51 -5.24 11.81
N GLY A 116 3.44 -6.26 12.67
CA GLY A 116 4.21 -7.50 12.54
C GLY A 116 5.72 -7.28 12.60
N TRP A 117 6.21 -6.43 13.50
CA TRP A 117 7.65 -6.16 13.67
C TRP A 117 8.25 -7.15 14.68
N THR A 118 9.24 -7.93 14.24
CA THR A 118 9.84 -9.01 15.05
C THR A 118 11.13 -8.63 15.79
N ASN A 119 11.87 -7.61 15.33
CA ASN A 119 13.21 -7.27 15.84
C ASN A 119 13.36 -5.83 16.36
N GLY A 120 12.25 -5.22 16.80
CA GLY A 120 12.25 -3.81 17.19
C GLY A 120 12.24 -2.87 16.00
N ALA A 121 11.58 -1.73 16.19
CA ALA A 121 11.53 -0.65 15.21
C ALA A 121 12.91 -0.04 14.95
N PRO A 122 13.17 0.52 13.75
CA PRO A 122 13.98 1.74 13.73
C PRO A 122 13.32 2.76 14.66
N ALA A 123 14.00 3.14 15.73
CA ALA A 123 13.50 4.14 16.66
C ALA A 123 13.01 5.35 15.87
N TYR A 124 11.74 5.72 16.02
CA TYR A 124 11.21 6.94 15.42
C TYR A 124 12.02 8.11 15.99
N GLN A 125 12.89 8.67 15.15
CA GLN A 125 13.60 9.92 15.42
C GLN A 125 12.79 11.00 14.72
N PRO A 126 12.00 11.83 15.44
CA PRO A 126 11.39 12.99 14.82
C PRO A 126 12.51 13.86 14.25
N VAL A 127 12.45 14.16 12.96
CA VAL A 127 13.35 15.13 12.35
C VAL A 127 12.98 16.50 12.92
N SER A 128 13.74 16.98 13.89
CA SER A 128 13.59 18.35 14.36
C SER A 128 14.16 19.29 13.30
N LEU A 129 13.33 20.18 12.76
CA LEU A 129 13.75 21.25 11.85
C LEU A 129 14.50 22.39 12.58
N SER A 130 14.76 22.27 13.88
CA SER A 130 15.45 23.29 14.69
C SER A 130 16.98 23.22 14.64
N GLY A 131 17.56 22.45 13.70
CA GLY A 131 19.01 22.17 13.64
C GLY A 131 19.75 22.77 12.45
N GLY A 132 19.20 23.79 11.79
CA GLY A 132 19.86 24.52 10.71
C GLY A 132 20.31 25.91 11.19
N ALA A 133 21.61 26.19 11.00
CA ALA A 133 22.37 27.37 11.38
C ALA A 133 21.73 28.74 11.04
#